data_AF-A0A8T7M165-F1
#
_entry.id   AF-A0A8T7M165-F1
#
_cell.length_a   1.000
_cell.length_b   1.000
_cell.length_c   1.000
_cell.angle_alpha   90.00
_cell.angle_beta   90.00
_cell.angle_gamma   90.00
#
_symmetry.space_group_name_H-M   'P 1'
#
loop_
_entity.id
_entity.type
_entity.pdbx_description
1 polymer ?
#
loop_
_entity_poly.entity_id
_entity_poly.type
_entity_poly.pdbx_seq_one_letter_code
_entity_poly.pdbx_strand_id
1 'polypeptide(L)' 'MSHPNCPTCQHNHYVIKAGLNRSRTQRYRCQDCARYFTPQPKPLGYDPRPVS' A
#
# COMPACT_ATOMS: atom_id res chain seq x y z
N MET A 1 -3.21 -7.84 -14.77
CA MET A 1 -2.49 -7.17 -13.67
C MET A 1 -3.01 -7.75 -12.36
N SER A 2 -2.18 -8.48 -11.61
CA SER A 2 -2.58 -9.03 -10.30
C SER A 2 -2.53 -7.95 -9.22
N HIS A 3 -3.54 -7.92 -8.34
CA HIS A 3 -3.49 -7.11 -7.14
C HIS A 3 -2.46 -7.69 -6.14
N PRO A 4 -1.84 -6.86 -5.29
CA PRO A 4 -1.00 -7.35 -4.20
C PRO A 4 -1.84 -8.16 -3.21
N ASN A 5 -1.22 -9.18 -2.59
CA ASN A 5 -1.86 -9.91 -1.51
C ASN A 5 -2.15 -8.99 -0.33
N CYS A 6 -3.32 -9.16 0.28
CA CYS A 6 -3.63 -8.52 1.54
C CYS A 6 -2.61 -9.01 2.59
N PRO A 7 -1.95 -8.11 3.36
CA PRO A 7 -0.99 -8.52 4.38
C PRO A 7 -1.65 -9.27 5.56
N THR A 8 -2.98 -9.20 5.69
CA THR A 8 -3.74 -9.89 6.73
C THR A 8 -4.31 -11.22 6.23
N CYS A 9 -5.03 -11.22 5.10
CA CYS A 9 -5.65 -12.44 4.58
C CYS A 9 -4.74 -13.29 3.68
N GLN A 10 -3.58 -12.76 3.28
CA GLN A 10 -2.58 -13.40 2.42
C GLN A 10 -3.06 -13.79 1.00
N HIS A 11 -4.25 -13.36 0.61
CA HIS A 11 -4.81 -13.50 -0.75
C HIS A 11 -5.13 -12.14 -1.38
N ASN A 12 -5.35 -12.12 -2.70
CA ASN A 12 -5.67 -10.90 -3.45
C ASN A 12 -7.08 -10.92 -4.10
N HIS A 13 -7.89 -11.95 -3.81
CA HIS A 13 -9.18 -12.18 -4.47
C HIS A 13 -10.16 -11.01 -4.22
N TYR A 14 -10.10 -10.42 -3.03
CA TYR A 14 -10.98 -9.33 -2.60
C TYR A 14 -10.25 -7.98 -2.49
N VAL A 15 -9.10 -7.83 -3.15
CA VAL A 15 -8.30 -6.59 -3.09
C VAL A 15 -8.72 -5.64 -4.21
N ILE A 16 -9.06 -4.39 -3.84
CA ILE A 16 -9.42 -3.31 -4.78
C ILE A 16 -8.49 -2.11 -4.63
N LYS A 17 -8.33 -1.31 -5.69
CA LYS A 17 -7.65 -0.01 -5.62
C LYS A 17 -8.48 0.98 -4.79
N ALA A 18 -7.82 1.72 -3.91
CA ALA A 18 -8.44 2.66 -2.96
C ALA A 18 -7.78 4.05 -3.04
N GLY A 19 -7.53 4.53 -4.26
CA GLY A 19 -6.90 5.82 -4.52
C GLY A 19 -5.40 5.85 -4.20
N LEU A 20 -4.84 7.05 -4.09
CA LEU A 20 -3.42 7.27 -3.76
C LEU A 20 -3.27 7.73 -2.30
N ASN A 21 -2.11 7.48 -1.68
CA ASN A 21 -1.73 8.09 -0.41
C ASN A 21 -1.10 9.49 -0.62
N ARG A 22 -0.69 10.13 0.49
CA ARG A 22 -0.04 11.46 0.46
C ARG A 22 1.26 11.48 -0.37
N SER A 23 1.97 10.37 -0.49
CA SER A 23 3.18 10.23 -1.32
C SER A 23 2.88 9.83 -2.77
N ARG A 24 1.62 9.93 -3.22
CA ARG A 24 1.13 9.51 -4.55
C ARG A 24 1.35 8.02 -4.87
N THR A 25 1.45 7.17 -3.86
CA THR A 25 1.53 5.71 -4.01
C THR A 25 0.13 5.10 -3.99
N GLN A 26 -0.10 4.09 -4.83
CA GLN A 26 -1.36 3.35 -4.87
C GLN A 26 -1.69 2.69 -3.52
N ARG A 27 -2.82 3.08 -2.94
CA ARG A 27 -3.46 2.39 -1.82
C ARG A 27 -4.40 1.31 -2.34
N TYR A 28 -4.51 0.23 -1.57
CA TYR A 28 -5.45 -0.85 -1.79
C TYR A 28 -6.32 -1.02 -0.55
N ARG A 29 -7.51 -1.60 -0.74
CA ARG A 29 -8.40 -2.04 0.32
C ARG A 29 -8.75 -3.50 0.08
N CYS A 30 -8.62 -4.34 1.10
CA CYS A 30 -9.19 -5.69 1.08
C CYS A 30 -10.66 -5.61 1.50
N GLN A 31 -11.58 -6.14 0.70
CA GLN A 31 -13.01 -6.16 1.02
C GLN A 31 -13.37 -7.27 2.03
N ASP A 32 -12.51 -8.26 2.19
CA ASP A 32 -12.67 -9.38 3.15
C ASP A 32 -12.42 -8.93 4.60
N CYS A 33 -11.23 -8.37 4.88
CA CYS A 33 -10.87 -7.88 6.23
C CYS A 33 -10.99 -6.35 6.41
N ALA A 34 -11.50 -5.62 5.42
CA ALA A 34 -11.58 -4.15 5.39
C ALA A 34 -10.25 -3.38 5.50
N ARG A 35 -9.08 -4.06 5.56
CA ARG A 35 -7.78 -3.41 5.75
C ARG A 35 -7.36 -2.58 4.54
N TYR A 36 -6.88 -1.37 4.80
CA TYR A 36 -6.18 -0.54 3.83
C TYR A 36 -4.68 -0.75 3.92
N PHE A 37 -4.00 -0.84 2.78
CA PHE A 37 -2.56 -1.05 2.72
C PHE A 37 -1.93 -0.50 1.44
N THR A 38 -0.62 -0.33 1.47
CA THR A 38 0.20 0.15 0.36
C THR A 38 1.38 -0.82 0.25
N PRO A 39 1.45 -1.70 -0.78
CA PRO A 39 2.45 -2.77 -0.85
C PRO A 39 3.88 -2.25 -1.02
N GLN A 40 4.06 -1.09 -1.65
CA GLN A 40 5.36 -0.44 -1.85
C GLN A 40 5.24 1.03 -1.46
N PRO A 41 5.26 1.37 -0.16
CA PRO A 41 5.19 2.76 0.26
C PRO A 41 6.39 3.53 -0.33
N LYS A 42 6.14 4.64 -1.03
CA LYS A 42 7.21 5.59 -1.31
C LYS A 42 7.51 6.34 -0.01
N PRO A 43 8.74 6.29 0.52
CA PRO A 43 9.11 7.18 1.61
C PRO A 43 8.88 8.63 1.14
N LEU A 44 8.16 9.42 1.93
CA LEU A 44 8.19 10.88 1.78
C LEU A 44 9.66 11.26 2.01
N GLY A 45 10.27 11.96 1.06
CA GLY A 45 11.72 12.15 0.92
C GLY A 45 12.41 12.92 2.05
N TYR A 46 12.29 12.45 3.28
CA TYR A 46 13.17 12.76 4.37
C TYR A 46 14.11 11.56 4.49
N ASP A 47 15.30 11.67 3.90
CA ASP A 47 16.44 10.86 4.31
C ASP A 47 16.84 11.37 5.69
N PRO A 48 16.66 10.61 6.79
CA PRO A 48 17.07 11.06 8.11
C PRO A 48 18.59 11.04 8.28
N ARG A 49 19.36 10.55 7.28
CA ARG A 49 20.82 10.64 7.33
C ARG A 49 21.22 12.09 7.12
N PRO A 50 22.03 12.68 8.01
CA PRO A 50 22.64 13.97 7.71
C PRO A 50 23.43 13.81 6.42
N VAL A 51 23.17 14.69 5.47
CA VAL A 51 23.97 14.82 4.25
C VAL A 51 25.39 15.12 4.73
N SER A 52 26.29 14.15 4.55
CA SER A 52 27.69 14.26 4.97
C SER A 52 28.51 15.06 3.99
#